data_AF-A0A1I7AHX7-F1
#
_entry.id   AF-A0A1I7AHX7-F1
#
_cell.length_a   1.000
_cell.length_b   1.000
_cell.length_c   1.000
_cell.angle_alpha   90.00
_cell.angle_beta   90.00
_cell.angle_gamma   90.00
#
_symmetry.space_group_name_H-M   'P 1'
#
loop_
_entity.id
_entity.type
_entity.pdbx_description
1 polymer ?
#
loop_
_entity_poly.entity_id
_entity_poly.type
_entity_poly.pdbx_seq_one_letter_code
_entity_poly.pdbx_strand_id
1 'polypeptide(L)'
;MKKEDFISICKSQKPDIIVQKHIIEDETFFFTNVVPKKEFDFKKDIANILNVHIRDIVIVGSGKLGFSLKPNNAEAGLYLFNEFDSVKKSDLDVGIISSSLFDKEMKNLYDFKGFHKNNWDNKNSFAKYTLKGRIAIRFLPIDFKLTDEIKKAVEKYKMEFGREINIEIYKSWHYFETYHRENIKNIQINLLR
;
A
#
# COMPACT_ATOMS: atom_id res chain seq x y z
N MET A 1 9.79 15.13 -3.24
CA MET A 1 10.51 14.99 -4.52
C MET A 1 9.60 15.49 -5.63
N LYS A 2 10.11 16.17 -6.67
CA LYS A 2 9.30 16.54 -7.83
C LYS A 2 9.19 15.38 -8.82
N LYS A 3 8.13 15.31 -9.62
CA LYS A 3 7.94 14.23 -10.59
C LYS A 3 9.06 14.16 -11.64
N GLU A 4 9.57 15.32 -12.09
CA GLU A 4 10.63 15.37 -13.09
C GLU A 4 11.93 14.75 -12.58
N ASP A 5 12.25 15.00 -11.29
CA ASP A 5 13.39 14.39 -10.62
C ASP A 5 13.23 12.87 -10.55
N PHE A 6 12.03 12.39 -10.20
CA PHE A 6 11.75 10.96 -10.15
C PHE A 6 11.85 10.29 -11.51
N ILE A 7 11.37 10.93 -12.58
CA ILE A 7 11.50 10.43 -13.95
C ILE A 7 12.99 10.33 -14.34
N SER A 8 13.80 11.32 -13.99
CA SER A 8 15.26 11.28 -14.21
C SER A 8 15.93 10.15 -13.43
N ILE A 9 15.51 9.92 -12.18
CA ILE A 9 15.95 8.79 -11.35
C ILE A 9 15.56 7.46 -12.02
N CYS A 10 14.32 7.32 -12.49
CA CYS A 10 13.88 6.12 -13.22
C CYS A 10 14.74 5.83 -14.45
N LYS A 11 15.20 6.85 -15.18
CA LYS A 11 16.06 6.66 -16.36
C LYS A 11 17.50 6.28 -16.02
N SER A 12 17.97 6.60 -14.82
CA SER A 12 19.39 6.48 -14.45
C SER A 12 19.71 5.38 -13.45
N GLN A 13 18.72 4.91 -12.66
CA GLN A 13 18.95 3.97 -11.57
C GLN A 13 18.26 2.63 -11.78
N LYS A 14 18.77 1.59 -11.10
CA LYS A 14 18.16 0.26 -11.10
C LYS A 14 16.89 0.24 -10.23
N PRO A 15 15.86 -0.55 -10.59
CA PRO A 15 14.61 -0.64 -9.83
C PRO A 15 14.76 -0.92 -8.35
N ASP A 16 15.70 -1.77 -7.95
CA ASP A 16 15.96 -2.11 -6.55
C ASP A 16 16.42 -0.90 -5.73
N ILE A 17 17.33 -0.08 -6.29
CA ILE A 17 17.79 1.16 -5.64
C ILE A 17 16.63 2.15 -5.49
N ILE A 18 15.82 2.30 -6.55
CA ILE A 18 14.67 3.22 -6.54
C ILE A 18 13.65 2.80 -5.47
N VAL A 19 13.33 1.52 -5.38
CA VAL A 19 12.40 0.99 -4.39
C VAL A 19 12.94 1.20 -2.97
N GLN A 20 14.18 0.79 -2.71
CA GLN A 20 14.75 0.94 -1.37
C GLN A 20 14.80 2.41 -0.97
N LYS A 21 15.46 3.24 -1.77
CA LYS A 21 15.71 4.63 -1.39
C LYS A 21 14.44 5.47 -1.39
N HIS A 22 13.68 5.46 -2.49
CA HIS A 22 12.64 6.45 -2.72
C HIS A 22 11.24 6.00 -2.34
N ILE A 23 10.97 4.69 -2.31
CA ILE A 23 9.67 4.16 -1.88
C ILE A 23 9.70 3.78 -0.41
N ILE A 24 10.78 3.18 0.09
CA ILE A 24 10.87 2.72 1.48
C ILE A 24 11.46 3.82 2.38
N GLU A 25 12.68 4.28 2.13
CA GLU A 25 13.45 5.08 3.10
C GLU A 25 13.13 6.59 3.11
N ASP A 26 12.89 7.20 1.96
CA ASP A 26 12.69 8.66 1.86
C ASP A 26 11.53 9.17 2.73
N GLU A 27 11.48 10.46 3.01
CA GLU A 27 10.35 11.02 3.76
C GLU A 27 9.02 10.86 3.01
N THR A 28 7.94 10.67 3.77
CA THR A 28 6.60 10.57 3.21
C THR A 28 6.08 11.97 2.83
N PHE A 29 5.84 12.22 1.54
CA PHE A 29 5.32 13.49 1.05
C PHE A 29 4.13 14.02 1.87
N PHE A 30 3.17 13.15 2.18
CA PHE A 30 1.98 13.50 2.97
C PHE A 30 2.34 14.03 4.37
N PHE A 31 3.25 13.37 5.08
CA PHE A 31 3.67 13.76 6.43
C PHE A 31 4.77 14.81 6.46
N THR A 32 5.33 15.18 5.31
CA THR A 32 6.20 16.35 5.17
C THR A 32 5.40 17.61 4.82
N ASN A 33 4.39 17.51 3.94
CA ASN A 33 3.76 18.68 3.31
C ASN A 33 2.29 18.91 3.67
N VAL A 34 1.54 17.87 4.06
CA VAL A 34 0.08 17.96 4.26
C VAL A 34 -0.28 17.89 5.74
N VAL A 35 0.24 16.89 6.45
CA VAL A 35 0.05 16.75 7.91
C VAL A 35 1.42 16.57 8.58
N PRO A 36 2.19 17.66 8.75
CA PRO A 36 3.56 17.59 9.24
C PRO A 36 3.69 16.86 10.59
N LYS A 37 4.77 16.09 10.74
CA LYS A 37 5.22 15.49 12.02
C LYS A 37 4.26 14.46 12.65
N LYS A 38 3.30 13.90 11.89
CA LYS A 38 2.38 12.87 12.37
C LYS A 38 2.73 11.44 11.95
N GLU A 39 3.77 11.25 11.13
CA GLU A 39 4.12 9.92 10.60
C GLU A 39 4.42 8.89 11.69
N PHE A 40 5.22 9.29 12.69
CA PHE A 40 5.63 8.38 13.77
C PHE A 40 4.43 7.89 14.56
N ASP A 41 3.58 8.79 15.05
CA ASP A 41 2.39 8.45 15.83
C ASP A 41 1.43 7.57 15.02
N PHE A 42 1.23 7.91 13.74
CA PHE A 42 0.41 7.12 12.83
C PHE A 42 0.91 5.68 12.68
N LYS A 43 2.20 5.50 12.38
CA LYS A 43 2.80 4.16 12.25
C LYS A 43 2.81 3.43 13.59
N LYS A 44 3.07 4.11 14.70
CA LYS A 44 3.10 3.51 16.03
C LYS A 44 1.74 2.97 16.46
N ASP A 45 0.67 3.71 16.22
CA ASP A 45 -0.69 3.26 16.53
C ASP A 45 -1.08 2.03 15.68
N ILE A 46 -0.82 2.05 14.37
CA ILE A 46 -1.06 0.89 13.49
C ILE A 46 -0.23 -0.32 13.95
N ALA A 47 1.04 -0.13 14.30
CA ALA A 47 1.93 -1.18 14.75
C ALA A 47 1.40 -1.88 16.01
N ASN A 48 0.94 -1.10 16.99
CA ASN A 48 0.40 -1.62 18.23
C ASN A 48 -0.88 -2.43 17.99
N ILE A 49 -1.77 -1.96 17.12
CA ILE A 49 -3.05 -2.61 16.82
C ILE A 49 -2.85 -3.94 16.11
N LEU A 50 -1.96 -3.96 15.12
CA LEU A 50 -1.68 -5.17 14.35
C LEU A 50 -0.66 -6.09 15.03
N ASN A 51 -0.11 -5.67 16.17
CA ASN A 51 0.96 -6.35 16.89
C ASN A 51 2.17 -6.68 15.98
N VAL A 52 2.63 -5.67 15.25
CA VAL A 52 3.81 -5.75 14.36
C VAL A 52 4.85 -4.71 14.77
N HIS A 53 6.07 -4.85 14.28
CA HIS A 53 7.10 -3.85 14.53
C HIS A 53 6.87 -2.61 13.66
N ILE A 54 7.15 -1.41 14.18
CA ILE A 54 6.92 -0.15 13.45
C ILE A 54 7.71 -0.05 12.14
N ARG A 55 8.89 -0.69 12.07
CA ARG A 55 9.71 -0.74 10.85
C ARG A 55 9.10 -1.60 9.74
N ASP A 56 8.14 -2.44 10.08
CA ASP A 56 7.41 -3.26 9.11
C ASP A 56 6.20 -2.52 8.51
N ILE A 57 6.10 -1.21 8.76
CA ILE A 57 5.04 -0.36 8.20
C ILE A 57 5.66 0.59 7.19
N VAL A 58 5.18 0.54 5.96
CA VAL A 58 5.66 1.39 4.86
C VAL A 58 4.48 2.11 4.24
N ILE A 59 4.55 3.44 4.15
CA ILE A 59 3.59 4.24 3.41
C ILE A 59 4.07 4.31 1.97
N VAL A 60 3.17 4.07 1.02
CA VAL A 60 3.48 3.99 -0.41
C VAL A 60 2.47 4.81 -1.23
N GLY A 61 2.51 4.65 -2.56
CA GLY A 61 1.60 5.33 -3.47
C GLY A 61 1.86 6.83 -3.56
N SER A 62 0.83 7.58 -3.94
CA SER A 62 0.95 9.03 -4.10
C SER A 62 1.18 9.76 -2.77
N GLY A 63 0.72 9.22 -1.65
CA GLY A 63 1.01 9.76 -0.31
C GLY A 63 2.50 9.74 0.05
N LYS A 64 3.26 8.77 -0.47
CA LYS A 64 4.71 8.68 -0.31
C LYS A 64 5.45 9.69 -1.19
N LEU A 65 5.13 9.72 -2.49
CA LEU A 65 5.95 10.41 -3.48
C LEU A 65 5.47 11.83 -3.81
N GLY A 66 4.20 12.14 -3.55
CA GLY A 66 3.56 13.39 -4.00
C GLY A 66 2.93 13.30 -5.38
N PHE A 67 2.99 12.14 -6.03
CA PHE A 67 2.34 11.89 -7.33
C PHE A 67 2.09 10.39 -7.52
N SER A 68 1.13 10.04 -8.39
CA SER A 68 0.70 8.66 -8.61
C SER A 68 1.67 7.88 -9.52
N LEU A 69 2.01 6.64 -9.12
CA LEU A 69 2.71 5.66 -9.97
C LEU A 69 1.76 4.64 -10.62
N LYS A 70 0.45 4.90 -10.59
CA LYS A 70 -0.53 3.99 -11.16
C LYS A 70 -0.61 4.18 -12.69
N PRO A 71 -0.53 3.11 -13.49
CA PRO A 71 -0.77 3.22 -14.93
C PRO A 71 -2.23 3.61 -15.21
N ASN A 72 -2.45 4.23 -16.37
CA ASN A 72 -3.78 4.54 -16.87
C ASN A 72 -4.54 3.23 -17.14
N ASN A 73 -5.80 3.16 -16.70
CA ASN A 73 -6.65 1.99 -16.92
C ASN A 73 -7.13 1.87 -18.38
N ALA A 74 -7.25 2.98 -19.10
CA ALA A 74 -7.73 3.03 -20.48
C ALA A 74 -6.61 2.71 -21.49
N GLU A 75 -5.37 3.07 -21.17
CA GLU A 75 -4.21 2.89 -22.04
C GLU A 75 -3.09 2.19 -21.28
N ALA A 76 -2.94 0.89 -21.54
CA ALA A 76 -1.93 0.07 -20.91
C ALA A 76 -0.51 0.59 -21.25
N GLY A 77 0.20 1.03 -20.21
CA GLY A 77 1.56 1.58 -20.33
C GLY A 77 1.64 3.10 -20.22
N LEU A 78 0.52 3.83 -20.30
CA LEU A 78 0.54 5.26 -20.04
C LEU A 78 0.63 5.54 -18.54
N TYR A 79 1.68 6.22 -18.10
CA TYR A 79 1.83 6.70 -16.72
C TYR A 79 1.66 8.22 -16.68
N LEU A 80 0.55 8.69 -16.11
CA LEU A 80 0.22 10.12 -16.10
C LEU A 80 0.95 10.91 -15.01
N PHE A 81 1.48 10.24 -13.98
CA PHE A 81 2.13 10.88 -12.83
C PHE A 81 1.30 12.02 -12.21
N ASN A 82 -0.02 11.81 -12.09
CA ASN A 82 -0.93 12.81 -11.51
C ASN A 82 -0.44 13.25 -10.13
N GLU A 83 -0.35 14.56 -9.93
CA GLU A 83 0.07 15.15 -8.65
C GLU A 83 -0.88 14.76 -7.52
N PHE A 84 -0.37 14.72 -6.30
CA PHE A 84 -1.16 14.45 -5.11
C PHE A 84 -2.33 15.44 -4.99
N ASP A 85 -3.52 14.89 -4.71
CA ASP A 85 -4.78 15.64 -4.61
C ASP A 85 -5.24 16.40 -5.89
N SER A 86 -4.61 16.19 -7.06
CA SER A 86 -4.91 16.93 -8.29
C SER A 86 -6.31 16.70 -8.88
N VAL A 87 -6.82 15.46 -8.83
CA VAL A 87 -8.14 15.10 -9.39
C VAL A 87 -9.18 14.96 -8.27
N LYS A 88 -8.79 14.30 -7.18
CA LYS A 88 -9.55 14.11 -5.95
C LYS A 88 -8.59 13.93 -4.80
N LYS A 89 -9.08 14.00 -3.56
CA LYS A 89 -8.29 13.60 -2.39
C LYS A 89 -7.75 12.19 -2.59
N SER A 90 -6.43 12.08 -2.54
CA SER A 90 -5.68 10.85 -2.68
C SER A 90 -5.75 10.04 -1.39
N ASP A 91 -5.91 8.74 -1.54
CA ASP A 91 -5.89 7.79 -0.43
C ASP A 91 -4.46 7.66 0.12
N LEU A 92 -4.34 7.22 1.38
CA LEU A 92 -3.06 6.87 1.98
C LEU A 92 -2.88 5.34 1.94
N ASP A 93 -1.97 4.86 1.10
CA ASP A 93 -1.69 3.43 0.95
C ASP A 93 -0.58 2.99 1.92
N VAL A 94 -0.84 1.94 2.70
CA VAL A 94 0.06 1.44 3.73
C VAL A 94 0.30 -0.06 3.55
N GLY A 95 1.57 -0.44 3.41
CA GLY A 95 2.04 -1.82 3.43
C GLY A 95 2.47 -2.24 4.83
N ILE A 96 2.03 -3.42 5.28
CA ILE A 96 2.43 -4.05 6.53
C ILE A 96 3.20 -5.33 6.20
N ILE A 97 4.48 -5.43 6.54
CA ILE A 97 5.34 -6.55 6.19
C ILE A 97 5.44 -7.50 7.37
N SER A 98 4.60 -8.54 7.41
CA SER A 98 4.63 -9.48 8.54
C SER A 98 4.17 -10.87 8.13
N SER A 99 5.11 -11.82 8.14
CA SER A 99 4.85 -13.22 7.83
C SER A 99 3.90 -13.85 8.85
N SER A 100 4.09 -13.55 10.14
CA SER A 100 3.27 -14.09 11.24
C SER A 100 1.84 -13.56 11.19
N LEU A 101 1.66 -12.26 10.95
CA LEU A 101 0.33 -11.67 10.77
C LEU A 101 -0.35 -12.26 9.54
N PHE A 102 0.37 -12.35 8.42
CA PHE A 102 -0.17 -12.93 7.18
C PHE A 102 -0.67 -14.37 7.40
N ASP A 103 0.14 -15.25 7.99
CA ASP A 103 -0.23 -16.66 8.19
C ASP A 103 -1.38 -16.82 9.18
N LYS A 104 -1.34 -16.06 10.28
CA LYS A 104 -2.41 -16.02 11.26
C LYS A 104 -3.74 -15.65 10.60
N GLU A 105 -3.77 -14.60 9.79
CA GLU A 105 -5.00 -14.13 9.19
C GLU A 105 -5.47 -15.03 8.04
N MET A 106 -4.56 -15.68 7.32
CA MET A 106 -4.93 -16.73 6.36
C MET A 106 -5.58 -17.94 7.05
N LYS A 107 -5.05 -18.36 8.21
CA LYS A 107 -5.66 -19.42 9.02
C LYS A 107 -7.03 -18.99 9.53
N ASN A 108 -7.14 -17.79 10.11
CA ASN A 108 -8.41 -17.25 10.60
C ASN A 108 -9.46 -17.19 9.48
N LEU A 109 -9.06 -16.81 8.27
CA LEU A 109 -9.95 -16.74 7.12
C LEU A 109 -10.40 -18.13 6.65
N TYR A 110 -9.50 -19.12 6.67
CA TYR A 110 -9.86 -20.52 6.40
C TYR A 110 -10.91 -21.00 7.40
N ASP A 111 -10.66 -20.81 8.70
CA ASP A 111 -11.57 -21.20 9.78
C ASP A 111 -12.92 -20.48 9.63
N PHE A 112 -12.92 -19.18 9.37
CA PHE A 112 -14.12 -18.37 9.11
C PHE A 112 -14.97 -18.91 7.94
N LYS A 113 -14.34 -19.34 6.84
CA LYS A 113 -15.06 -19.88 5.66
C LYS A 113 -15.50 -21.33 5.83
N GLY A 114 -14.81 -22.13 6.65
CA GLY A 114 -15.15 -23.53 6.92
C GLY A 114 -16.51 -23.69 7.61
N PHE A 115 -16.97 -22.67 8.34
CA PHE A 115 -18.23 -22.71 9.10
C PHE A 115 -19.37 -21.83 8.53
N HIS A 116 -19.08 -20.86 7.64
CA HIS A 116 -20.07 -19.88 7.17
C HIS A 116 -20.24 -19.86 5.64
N LYS A 117 -21.46 -20.17 5.16
CA LYS A 117 -21.91 -19.99 3.75
C LYS A 117 -22.16 -18.52 3.37
N ASN A 118 -21.27 -17.61 3.77
CA ASN A 118 -21.44 -16.18 3.45
C ASN A 118 -20.97 -15.88 2.03
N ASN A 119 -21.74 -15.03 1.32
CA ASN A 119 -21.39 -14.54 0.00
C ASN A 119 -20.12 -13.67 0.11
N TRP A 120 -19.12 -13.94 -0.73
CA TRP A 120 -17.86 -13.21 -0.73
C TRP A 120 -17.53 -12.72 -2.12
N ASP A 121 -18.09 -11.57 -2.45
CA ASP A 121 -18.08 -11.00 -3.81
C ASP A 121 -16.65 -10.76 -4.33
N ASN A 122 -15.73 -10.41 -3.43
CA ASN A 122 -14.35 -10.09 -3.77
C ASN A 122 -13.37 -11.29 -3.73
N LYS A 123 -13.86 -12.53 -3.60
CA LYS A 123 -13.02 -13.73 -3.46
C LYS A 123 -11.95 -13.86 -4.56
N ASN A 124 -12.31 -13.62 -5.82
CA ASN A 124 -11.36 -13.74 -6.93
C ASN A 124 -10.25 -12.69 -6.85
N SER A 125 -10.60 -11.45 -6.50
CA SER A 125 -9.64 -10.37 -6.26
C SER A 125 -8.74 -10.69 -5.08
N PHE A 126 -9.31 -11.20 -3.99
CA PHE A 126 -8.53 -11.63 -2.83
C PHE A 126 -7.55 -12.75 -3.18
N ALA A 127 -8.00 -13.81 -3.86
CA ALA A 127 -7.15 -14.93 -4.25
C ALA A 127 -5.99 -14.47 -5.16
N LYS A 128 -6.27 -13.61 -6.15
CA LYS A 128 -5.25 -13.01 -7.02
C LYS A 128 -4.18 -12.25 -6.24
N TYR A 129 -4.57 -11.53 -5.19
CA TYR A 129 -3.64 -10.76 -4.36
C TYR A 129 -2.85 -11.70 -3.43
N THR A 130 -3.52 -12.67 -2.82
CA THR A 130 -2.92 -13.63 -1.88
C THR A 130 -1.87 -14.51 -2.57
N LEU A 131 -2.11 -14.94 -3.82
CA LEU A 131 -1.11 -15.65 -4.64
C LEU A 131 0.16 -14.83 -4.90
N LYS A 132 0.08 -13.50 -4.76
CA LYS A 132 1.22 -12.58 -4.83
C LYS A 132 1.79 -12.23 -3.46
N GLY A 133 1.46 -13.01 -2.43
CA GLY A 133 1.94 -12.82 -1.06
C GLY A 133 1.40 -11.57 -0.38
N ARG A 134 0.19 -11.12 -0.73
CA ARG A 134 -0.45 -9.94 -0.10
C ARG A 134 -1.93 -10.15 0.22
N ILE A 135 -2.35 -9.71 1.40
CA ILE A 135 -3.74 -9.60 1.83
C ILE A 135 -4.14 -8.13 1.73
N ALA A 136 -4.99 -7.80 0.75
CA ALA A 136 -5.60 -6.47 0.68
C ALA A 136 -6.89 -6.46 1.50
N ILE A 137 -6.94 -5.64 2.55
CA ILE A 137 -8.04 -5.64 3.53
C ILE A 137 -9.39 -5.35 2.89
N ARG A 138 -9.42 -4.45 1.90
CA ARG A 138 -10.63 -4.13 1.11
C ARG A 138 -11.28 -5.33 0.40
N PHE A 139 -10.57 -6.44 0.22
CA PHE A 139 -11.10 -7.66 -0.40
C PHE A 139 -11.47 -8.75 0.59
N LEU A 140 -11.24 -8.57 1.89
CA LEU A 140 -11.72 -9.50 2.91
C LEU A 140 -13.24 -9.42 3.05
N PRO A 141 -13.89 -10.48 3.58
CA PRO A 141 -15.29 -10.41 3.96
C PRO A 141 -15.55 -9.25 4.93
N ILE A 142 -16.72 -8.61 4.79
CA ILE A 142 -17.03 -7.40 5.56
C ILE A 142 -17.19 -7.67 7.06
N ASP A 143 -17.63 -8.88 7.39
CA ASP A 143 -17.85 -9.45 8.72
C ASP A 143 -16.63 -10.21 9.26
N PHE A 144 -15.51 -10.18 8.54
CA PHE A 144 -14.26 -10.77 9.01
C PHE A 144 -13.62 -9.89 10.08
N LYS A 145 -13.23 -10.49 11.21
CA LYS A 145 -12.73 -9.79 12.41
C LYS A 145 -11.62 -8.78 12.11
N LEU A 146 -10.62 -9.15 11.29
CA LEU A 146 -9.52 -8.25 10.92
C LEU A 146 -10.01 -7.00 10.18
N THR A 147 -11.03 -7.15 9.32
CA THR A 147 -11.63 -6.04 8.59
C THR A 147 -12.18 -4.99 9.56
N ASP A 148 -12.87 -5.44 10.60
CA ASP A 148 -13.45 -4.55 11.62
C ASP A 148 -12.39 -3.94 12.54
N GLU A 149 -11.39 -4.71 12.95
CA GLU A 149 -10.28 -4.22 13.77
C GLU A 149 -9.51 -3.12 13.05
N ILE A 150 -9.17 -3.33 11.78
CA ILE A 150 -8.48 -2.32 10.96
C ILE A 150 -9.35 -1.11 10.72
N LYS A 151 -10.64 -1.27 10.40
CA LYS A 151 -11.54 -0.13 10.23
C LYS A 151 -11.56 0.76 11.47
N LYS A 152 -11.77 0.17 12.66
CA LYS A 152 -11.77 0.91 13.93
C LYS A 152 -10.44 1.60 14.20
N ALA A 153 -9.34 0.93 13.87
CA ALA A 153 -7.98 1.45 14.03
C ALA A 153 -7.71 2.70 13.18
N VAL A 154 -8.11 2.65 11.91
CA VAL A 154 -7.83 3.73 10.97
C VAL A 154 -8.88 4.83 10.98
N GLU A 155 -10.06 4.61 11.57
CA GLU A 155 -11.16 5.58 11.59
C GLU A 155 -10.75 6.93 12.20
N LYS A 156 -10.03 6.90 13.33
CA LYS A 156 -9.43 8.10 13.95
C LYS A 156 -8.64 8.91 12.92
N TYR A 157 -7.77 8.26 12.17
CA TYR A 157 -6.88 8.89 11.20
C TYR A 157 -7.60 9.27 9.91
N LYS A 158 -8.60 8.50 9.50
CA LYS A 158 -9.48 8.88 8.39
C LYS A 158 -10.20 10.19 8.67
N MET A 159 -10.72 10.36 9.89
CA MET A 159 -11.33 11.62 10.33
C MET A 159 -10.28 12.74 10.45
N GLU A 160 -9.13 12.48 11.08
CA GLU A 160 -8.06 13.47 11.27
C GLU A 160 -7.46 13.96 9.95
N PHE A 161 -7.20 13.06 9.00
CA PHE A 161 -6.55 13.37 7.73
C PHE A 161 -7.55 13.71 6.62
N GLY A 162 -8.84 13.43 6.85
CA GLY A 162 -9.93 13.66 5.90
C GLY A 162 -9.75 12.92 4.57
N ARG A 163 -9.24 11.68 4.61
CA ARG A 163 -8.97 10.81 3.44
C ARG A 163 -8.98 9.33 3.83
N GLU A 164 -9.21 8.44 2.86
CA GLU A 164 -9.20 7.00 3.08
C GLU A 164 -7.77 6.48 3.34
N ILE A 165 -7.69 5.39 4.10
CA ILE A 165 -6.43 4.71 4.41
C ILE A 165 -6.56 3.25 3.98
N ASN A 166 -5.78 2.86 2.99
CA ASN A 166 -5.77 1.51 2.45
C ASN A 166 -4.64 0.71 3.07
N ILE A 167 -4.95 -0.41 3.71
CA ILE A 167 -3.95 -1.32 4.28
C ILE A 167 -3.83 -2.59 3.42
N GLU A 168 -2.60 -2.99 3.14
CA GLU A 168 -2.24 -4.29 2.56
C GLU A 168 -1.18 -4.98 3.43
N ILE A 169 -1.39 -6.25 3.78
CA ILE A 169 -0.44 -7.05 4.54
C ILE A 169 0.37 -7.91 3.58
N TYR A 170 1.67 -7.73 3.54
CA TYR A 170 2.63 -8.50 2.75
C TYR A 170 3.25 -9.62 3.60
N LYS A 171 3.36 -10.80 2.99
CA LYS A 171 3.95 -12.00 3.59
C LYS A 171 5.42 -11.80 4.00
N SER A 172 6.17 -11.02 3.22
CA SER A 172 7.57 -10.67 3.51
C SER A 172 8.04 -9.50 2.64
N TRP A 173 9.20 -8.93 2.98
CA TRP A 173 9.89 -7.90 2.19
C TRP A 173 10.09 -8.32 0.74
N HIS A 174 10.35 -9.62 0.49
CA HIS A 174 10.47 -10.15 -0.86
C HIS A 174 9.24 -9.84 -1.72
N TYR A 175 8.03 -10.07 -1.22
CA TYR A 175 6.79 -9.82 -1.98
C TYR A 175 6.53 -8.33 -2.16
N PHE A 176 6.74 -7.54 -1.11
CA PHE A 176 6.57 -6.08 -1.14
C PHE A 176 7.51 -5.43 -2.16
N GLU A 177 8.80 -5.67 -2.02
CA GLU A 177 9.80 -5.07 -2.91
C GLU A 177 9.66 -5.57 -4.34
N THR A 178 9.34 -6.86 -4.54
CA THR A 178 9.16 -7.39 -5.90
C THR A 178 7.99 -6.71 -6.59
N TYR A 179 6.86 -6.51 -5.90
CA TYR A 179 5.73 -5.78 -6.47
C TYR A 179 6.14 -4.36 -6.92
N HIS A 180 6.84 -3.62 -6.06
CA HIS A 180 7.26 -2.27 -6.39
C HIS A 180 8.36 -2.24 -7.46
N ARG A 181 9.32 -3.16 -7.45
CA ARG A 181 10.37 -3.29 -8.48
C ARG A 181 9.76 -3.56 -9.85
N GLU A 182 8.81 -4.47 -9.96
CA GLU A 182 8.12 -4.74 -11.23
C GLU A 182 7.32 -3.53 -11.72
N ASN A 183 6.70 -2.75 -10.81
CA ASN A 183 6.06 -1.50 -11.20
C ASN A 183 7.07 -0.48 -11.75
N ILE A 184 8.23 -0.31 -11.09
CA ILE A 184 9.30 0.57 -11.57
C ILE A 184 9.86 0.10 -12.92
N LYS A 185 10.08 -1.20 -13.13
CA LYS A 185 10.50 -1.74 -14.43
C LYS A 185 9.50 -1.39 -15.53
N ASN A 186 8.21 -1.53 -15.26
CA ASN A 186 7.18 -1.16 -16.23
C ASN A 186 7.21 0.34 -16.54
N ILE A 187 7.39 1.20 -15.53
CA ILE A 187 7.58 2.64 -15.75
C ILE A 187 8.79 2.90 -16.65
N GLN A 188 9.94 2.31 -16.34
CA GLN A 188 11.17 2.47 -17.12
C GLN A 188 10.99 2.07 -18.59
N ILE A 189 10.36 0.92 -18.84
CA ILE A 189 10.04 0.47 -20.22
C ILE A 189 9.17 1.48 -20.94
N ASN A 190 8.19 2.08 -20.26
CA ASN A 190 7.31 3.08 -20.89
C ASN A 190 8.00 4.43 -21.12
N LEU A 191 9.01 4.79 -20.33
CA LEU A 191 9.81 6.01 -20.53
C LEU A 191 10.82 5.93 -21.69
N LEU A 192 11.00 4.74 -22.28
CA LEU A 192 11.81 4.52 -23.48
C LEU A 192 11.00 4.67 -24.78
N ARG A 193 9.67 4.72 -24.70
CA ARG A 193 8.78 4.99 -25.82
C ARG A 193 8.75 6.49 -26.11
#